data_AF-A0AAE9F9L0-F1
#
_entry.id   AF-A0AAE9F9L0-F1
#
_cell.length_a   1.000
_cell.length_b   1.000
_cell.length_c   1.000
_cell.angle_alpha   90.00
_cell.angle_beta   90.00
_cell.angle_gamma   90.00
#
_symmetry.space_group_name_H-M   'P 1'
#
loop_
_entity.id
_entity.type
_entity.pdbx_description
1 polymer ?
#
loop_
_entity_poly.entity_id
_entity_poly.type
_entity_poly.pdbx_seq_one_letter_code
_entity_poly.pdbx_strand_id
1 'polypeptide(L)'
;MLDILFILLMSNAIGHTCARFNMKANVHHIGETHWQLFNECSKGMLQSFLGSLNTRGYPDRHCLTDWNVLGEWDGKFRIQHAQSKKFLCFNKRARVTLRFNGTDVKCTFIEEIHENGYSRLRSSWKPELYLGFNSRGRFQNPLSFHLKPRCFDWIKLVRCLFYTFVLVAWLFMGMILFPALCTPTVKQDDNEAGVFRLDAKRSDLLNVLWAETITNGEDDWSELADQKLELYEKALLQHYGIDLDKSDKSFASGLQKSFAISTTIGPLDVDDFTTVGKFIAVIYALIGTPLFLTVIGQLGKMVTSLWQGTTLWVVTIVYIFISAMIYDIVEGGSDDVPFIEAIFSIFLQFTTVGEVDNEFHGVLPYGIVVLGLALITALYQEMQQNIEHFIHPFEYSFNRLCGTVERWVGERDEAKKSIAETRIEEENEDELSDYE
;
A
#
# COMPACT_ATOMS: atom_id res chain seq x y z
N MET A 1 -2.70 20.56 -3.65
CA MET A 1 -3.52 19.63 -2.84
C MET A 1 -5.00 20.01 -2.89
N LEU A 2 -5.37 21.28 -2.65
CA LEU A 2 -6.75 21.75 -2.88
C LEU A 2 -7.21 21.62 -4.34
N ASP A 3 -6.33 21.87 -5.33
CA ASP A 3 -6.70 21.69 -6.74
C ASP A 3 -6.97 20.22 -7.10
N ILE A 4 -6.30 19.27 -6.44
CA ILE A 4 -6.54 17.83 -6.61
C ILE A 4 -7.90 17.46 -5.99
N LEU A 5 -8.20 18.00 -4.81
CA LEU A 5 -9.50 17.85 -4.16
C LEU A 5 -10.64 18.45 -5.01
N PHE A 6 -10.41 19.61 -5.63
CA PHE A 6 -11.38 20.29 -6.48
C PHE A 6 -11.60 19.58 -7.82
N ILE A 7 -10.53 19.01 -8.41
CA ILE A 7 -10.61 18.18 -9.62
C ILE A 7 -11.34 16.85 -9.34
N LEU A 8 -11.11 16.23 -8.18
CA LEU A 8 -11.83 15.03 -7.75
C LEU A 8 -13.33 15.32 -7.49
N LEU A 9 -13.66 16.48 -6.91
CA LEU A 9 -15.05 16.92 -6.71
C LEU A 9 -15.78 17.21 -8.03
N MET A 10 -15.09 17.72 -9.04
CA MET A 10 -15.66 18.04 -10.36
C MET A 10 -15.73 16.84 -11.32
N SER A 11 -14.95 15.77 -11.08
CA SER A 11 -14.96 14.57 -11.93
C SER A 11 -16.22 13.69 -11.77
N ASN A 12 -17.04 13.94 -10.74
CA ASN A 12 -18.29 13.22 -10.47
C ASN A 12 -19.42 13.50 -11.49
N ALA A 13 -19.18 14.31 -12.52
CA ALA A 13 -20.18 14.66 -13.53
C ALA A 13 -20.10 13.84 -14.84
N ILE A 14 -19.15 12.91 -15.01
CA ILE A 14 -19.05 12.11 -16.23
C ILE A 14 -19.57 10.70 -15.99
N GLY A 15 -20.82 10.51 -16.43
CA GLY A 15 -21.61 9.31 -16.20
C GLY A 15 -21.04 8.00 -16.72
N HIS A 16 -21.42 6.95 -15.99
CA HIS A 16 -21.46 5.53 -16.32
C HIS A 16 -21.44 5.18 -17.82
N THR A 17 -20.50 4.30 -18.21
CA THR A 17 -20.69 3.41 -19.37
C THR A 17 -20.20 1.97 -19.11
N CYS A 18 -20.75 1.34 -18.07
CA CYS A 18 -20.86 -0.13 -17.98
C CYS A 18 -22.31 -0.61 -17.75
N ALA A 19 -23.29 0.26 -17.94
CA ALA A 19 -24.68 0.03 -17.53
C ALA A 19 -25.55 -0.79 -18.52
N ARG A 20 -24.96 -1.54 -19.48
CA ARG A 20 -25.76 -2.32 -20.46
C ARG A 20 -25.67 -3.83 -20.35
N PHE A 21 -24.88 -4.35 -19.41
CA PHE A 21 -24.87 -5.77 -19.10
C PHE A 21 -25.12 -5.93 -17.61
N ASN A 22 -26.23 -6.58 -17.26
CA ASN A 22 -26.53 -7.01 -15.91
C ASN A 22 -25.47 -8.06 -15.49
N MET A 23 -24.33 -7.59 -14.99
CA MET A 23 -23.16 -8.42 -14.67
C MET A 23 -22.63 -7.99 -13.32
N LYS A 24 -22.61 -8.92 -12.36
CA LYS A 24 -22.00 -8.73 -11.04
C LYS A 24 -20.55 -8.28 -11.23
N ALA A 25 -20.18 -7.14 -10.64
CA ALA A 25 -18.79 -6.77 -10.45
C ALA A 25 -18.14 -7.87 -9.59
N ASN A 26 -17.17 -8.59 -10.15
CA ASN A 26 -16.45 -9.59 -9.37
C ASN A 26 -15.50 -8.87 -8.42
N VAL A 27 -15.60 -9.27 -7.15
CA VAL A 27 -14.67 -8.94 -6.07
C VAL A 27 -13.28 -9.43 -6.48
N HIS A 28 -12.27 -8.56 -6.35
CA HIS A 28 -10.86 -8.89 -6.56
C HIS A 28 -10.45 -10.04 -5.62
N HIS A 29 -9.99 -11.16 -6.20
CA HIS A 29 -9.39 -12.25 -5.43
C HIS A 29 -7.88 -12.02 -5.33
N ILE A 30 -7.37 -11.98 -4.09
CA ILE A 30 -5.95 -11.81 -3.75
C ILE A 30 -5.15 -12.98 -4.37
N GLY A 31 -4.17 -12.68 -5.22
CA GLY A 31 -3.22 -13.67 -5.78
C GLY A 31 -3.36 -14.02 -7.27
N GLU A 32 -4.34 -13.48 -8.01
CA GLU A 32 -4.42 -13.66 -9.46
C GLU A 32 -3.57 -12.61 -10.20
N THR A 33 -2.67 -13.04 -11.09
CA THR A 33 -1.93 -12.10 -11.96
C THR A 33 -2.81 -11.64 -13.11
N HIS A 34 -3.03 -10.34 -13.20
CA HIS A 34 -3.81 -9.70 -14.25
C HIS A 34 -2.90 -9.03 -15.27
N TRP A 35 -3.11 -9.30 -16.56
CA TRP A 35 -2.44 -8.62 -17.65
C TRP A 35 -3.43 -7.79 -18.45
N GLN A 36 -2.99 -6.58 -18.80
CA GLN A 36 -3.51 -5.84 -19.94
C GLN A 36 -2.50 -5.97 -21.08
N LEU A 37 -3.00 -6.50 -22.20
CA LEU A 37 -2.19 -6.81 -23.37
C LEU A 37 -2.36 -5.70 -24.39
N PHE A 38 -1.33 -4.87 -24.55
CA PHE A 38 -1.29 -3.82 -25.57
C PHE A 38 -0.65 -4.34 -26.84
N ASN A 39 -1.35 -4.23 -27.98
CA ASN A 39 -0.81 -4.66 -29.27
C ASN A 39 -0.13 -3.50 -30.00
N GLU A 40 1.13 -3.69 -30.39
CA GLU A 40 1.96 -2.63 -30.95
C GLU A 40 1.44 -2.09 -32.31
N CYS A 41 0.88 -2.96 -33.14
CA CYS A 41 0.44 -2.61 -34.50
C CYS A 41 -0.91 -1.88 -34.52
N SER A 42 -1.85 -2.27 -33.66
CA SER A 42 -3.17 -1.62 -33.54
C SER A 42 -3.20 -0.44 -32.59
N LYS A 43 -2.19 -0.29 -31.73
CA LYS A 43 -2.14 0.71 -30.66
C LYS A 43 -3.37 0.66 -29.74
N GLY A 44 -3.94 -0.52 -29.55
CA GLY A 44 -5.13 -0.76 -28.73
C GLY A 44 -4.97 -1.98 -27.83
N MET A 45 -5.73 -1.99 -26.74
CA MET A 45 -5.75 -3.10 -25.78
C MET A 45 -6.55 -4.29 -26.33
N LEU A 46 -6.10 -5.49 -26.00
CA LEU A 46 -6.86 -6.71 -26.22
C LEU A 46 -8.16 -6.66 -25.43
N GLN A 47 -9.30 -6.64 -26.13
CA GLN A 47 -10.61 -6.64 -25.51
C GLN A 47 -11.51 -7.78 -25.99
N SER A 48 -12.38 -8.23 -25.09
CA SER A 48 -13.53 -9.08 -25.40
C SER A 48 -14.80 -8.23 -25.44
N PHE A 49 -15.28 -7.90 -26.64
CA PHE A 49 -16.51 -7.11 -26.82
C PHE A 49 -17.57 -7.92 -27.57
N LEU A 50 -18.76 -8.08 -26.97
CA LEU A 50 -19.87 -8.89 -27.52
C LEU A 50 -19.46 -10.33 -27.90
N GLY A 51 -18.53 -10.92 -27.14
CA GLY A 51 -18.01 -12.26 -27.42
C GLY A 51 -17.03 -12.34 -28.60
N SER A 52 -16.75 -11.21 -29.26
CA SER A 52 -15.70 -11.08 -30.27
C SER A 52 -14.41 -10.56 -29.65
N LEU A 53 -13.28 -10.97 -30.22
CA LEU A 53 -11.96 -10.58 -29.76
C LEU A 53 -11.33 -9.59 -30.74
N ASN A 54 -10.83 -8.48 -30.23
CA ASN A 54 -10.19 -7.44 -31.04
C ASN A 54 -9.23 -6.61 -30.19
N THR A 55 -8.35 -5.84 -30.83
CA THR A 55 -7.41 -4.93 -30.14
C THR A 55 -7.81 -3.47 -30.39
N ARG A 56 -9.05 -3.13 -30.05
CA ARG A 56 -9.55 -1.74 -30.03
C ARG A 56 -9.97 -1.31 -28.62
N GLY A 57 -9.51 -2.05 -27.62
CA GLY A 57 -9.80 -1.76 -26.22
C GLY A 57 -9.11 -0.48 -25.79
N TYR A 58 -9.79 0.24 -24.92
CA TYR A 58 -9.22 1.38 -24.21
C TYR A 58 -8.70 0.92 -22.84
N PRO A 59 -7.56 1.45 -22.39
CA PRO A 59 -6.97 1.11 -21.09
C PRO A 59 -7.97 1.18 -19.92
N ASP A 60 -8.82 2.21 -19.91
CA ASP A 60 -9.74 2.54 -18.82
C ASP A 60 -10.97 1.61 -18.74
N ARG A 61 -11.13 0.67 -19.68
CA ARG A 61 -12.28 -0.26 -19.74
C ARG A 61 -11.92 -1.65 -19.23
N HIS A 62 -11.49 -1.71 -17.97
CA HIS A 62 -11.04 -2.93 -17.27
C HIS A 62 -11.93 -4.16 -17.49
N CYS A 63 -13.25 -3.98 -17.45
CA CYS A 63 -14.22 -5.07 -17.65
C CYS A 63 -14.09 -5.79 -19.01
N LEU A 64 -13.55 -5.11 -20.02
CA LEU A 64 -13.37 -5.65 -21.37
C LEU A 64 -11.93 -6.05 -21.66
N THR A 65 -10.96 -5.44 -20.98
CA THR A 65 -9.53 -5.50 -21.30
C THR A 65 -8.68 -6.29 -20.32
N ASP A 66 -9.22 -6.66 -19.16
CA ASP A 66 -8.46 -7.35 -18.13
C ASP A 66 -8.50 -8.87 -18.34
N TRP A 67 -7.33 -9.49 -18.28
CA TRP A 67 -7.15 -10.92 -18.47
C TRP A 67 -6.40 -11.52 -17.28
N ASN A 68 -6.97 -12.55 -16.68
CA ASN A 68 -6.34 -13.39 -15.69
C ASN A 68 -5.34 -14.32 -16.37
N VAL A 69 -4.17 -14.49 -15.77
CA VAL A 69 -3.11 -15.36 -16.28
C VAL A 69 -2.95 -16.53 -15.35
N LEU A 70 -3.22 -17.72 -15.87
CA LEU A 70 -3.09 -18.97 -15.12
C LEU A 70 -1.83 -19.68 -15.61
N GLY A 71 -0.78 -19.63 -14.79
CA GLY A 71 0.46 -20.36 -15.04
C GLY A 71 0.27 -21.87 -14.95
N GLU A 72 0.98 -22.60 -15.80
CA GLU A 72 1.11 -24.05 -15.79
C GLU A 72 2.60 -24.41 -15.61
N TRP A 73 2.85 -25.64 -15.16
CA TRP A 73 4.21 -26.15 -14.97
C TRP A 73 4.83 -26.26 -16.37
N ASP A 74 6.11 -25.89 -16.57
CA ASP A 74 6.81 -25.80 -17.88
C ASP A 74 6.72 -24.43 -18.61
N GLY A 75 6.48 -23.32 -17.90
CA GLY A 75 6.52 -21.96 -18.49
C GLY A 75 5.35 -21.64 -19.44
N LYS A 76 4.38 -22.55 -19.54
CA LYS A 76 3.12 -22.39 -20.27
C LYS A 76 2.11 -21.63 -19.42
N PHE A 77 1.21 -20.91 -20.06
CA PHE A 77 0.12 -20.26 -19.34
C PHE A 77 -1.14 -20.17 -20.20
N ARG A 78 -2.25 -19.92 -19.52
CA ARG A 78 -3.56 -19.72 -20.12
C ARG A 78 -4.04 -18.32 -19.80
N ILE A 79 -4.68 -17.69 -20.78
CA ILE A 79 -5.22 -16.35 -20.66
C ILE A 79 -6.74 -16.45 -20.56
N GLN A 80 -7.31 -15.99 -19.45
CA GLN A 80 -8.73 -16.02 -19.18
C GLN A 80 -9.27 -14.60 -19.03
N HIS A 81 -10.34 -14.26 -19.74
CA HIS A 81 -10.98 -12.96 -19.59
C HIS A 81 -11.51 -12.80 -18.15
N ALA A 82 -11.12 -11.73 -17.45
CA ALA A 82 -11.35 -11.57 -16.02
C ALA A 82 -12.84 -11.63 -15.65
N GLN A 83 -13.68 -10.96 -16.45
CA GLN A 83 -15.12 -10.88 -16.19
C GLN A 83 -15.89 -12.10 -16.70
N SER A 84 -15.71 -12.48 -17.97
CA SER A 84 -16.52 -13.55 -18.59
C SER A 84 -16.01 -14.95 -18.28
N LYS A 85 -14.83 -15.07 -17.63
CA LYS A 85 -14.13 -16.32 -17.31
C LYS A 85 -13.91 -17.25 -18.52
N LYS A 86 -13.89 -16.68 -19.73
CA LYS A 86 -13.64 -17.39 -20.99
C LYS A 86 -12.15 -17.36 -21.30
N PHE A 87 -11.61 -18.49 -21.71
CA PHE A 87 -10.23 -18.65 -22.14
C PHE A 87 -10.04 -18.22 -23.59
N LEU A 88 -8.91 -17.58 -23.83
CA LEU A 88 -8.41 -17.28 -25.16
C LEU A 88 -7.88 -18.57 -25.80
N CYS A 89 -8.39 -18.95 -26.97
CA CYS A 89 -7.97 -20.19 -27.63
C CYS A 89 -7.93 -20.06 -29.16
N PHE A 90 -7.01 -20.78 -29.79
CA PHE A 90 -7.07 -21.02 -31.22
C PHE A 90 -8.14 -22.05 -31.57
N ASN A 91 -8.81 -21.86 -32.70
CA ASN A 91 -9.71 -22.86 -33.27
C ASN A 91 -8.98 -23.74 -34.29
N LYS A 92 -9.66 -24.78 -34.80
CA LYS A 92 -9.09 -25.70 -35.81
C LYS A 92 -8.62 -24.99 -37.10
N ARG A 93 -9.16 -23.80 -37.41
CA ARG A 93 -8.81 -22.95 -38.56
C ARG A 93 -7.72 -21.91 -38.23
N ALA A 94 -6.98 -22.08 -37.14
CA ALA A 94 -5.94 -21.16 -36.68
C ALA A 94 -6.42 -19.71 -36.43
N ARG A 95 -7.71 -19.53 -36.08
CA ARG A 95 -8.27 -18.25 -35.65
C ARG A 95 -8.51 -18.21 -34.15
N VAL A 96 -8.34 -17.04 -33.55
CA VAL A 96 -8.56 -16.83 -32.12
C VAL A 96 -10.05 -16.75 -31.80
N THR A 97 -10.45 -17.39 -30.70
CA THR A 97 -11.82 -17.51 -30.21
C THR A 97 -11.83 -17.54 -28.68
N LEU A 98 -12.97 -17.26 -28.07
CA LEU A 98 -13.18 -17.39 -26.63
C LEU A 98 -13.96 -18.67 -26.31
N ARG A 99 -13.49 -19.45 -25.33
CA ARG A 99 -14.12 -20.71 -24.90
C ARG A 99 -14.24 -20.77 -23.39
N PHE A 100 -15.28 -21.43 -22.89
CA PHE A 100 -15.40 -21.68 -21.44
C PHE A 100 -14.48 -22.81 -20.97
N ASN A 101 -14.22 -23.80 -21.84
CA ASN A 101 -13.29 -24.87 -21.53
C ASN A 101 -11.86 -24.48 -21.97
N GLY A 102 -10.96 -24.35 -21.01
CA GLY A 102 -9.55 -23.97 -21.19
C GLY A 102 -8.56 -25.11 -20.98
N THR A 103 -8.98 -26.38 -20.96
CA THR A 103 -8.06 -27.53 -20.79
C THR A 103 -7.43 -28.00 -22.11
N ASP A 104 -7.91 -27.51 -23.25
CA ASP A 104 -7.35 -27.83 -24.56
C ASP A 104 -6.02 -27.10 -24.74
N VAL A 105 -4.99 -27.79 -25.25
CA VAL A 105 -3.67 -27.22 -25.59
C VAL A 105 -3.75 -26.02 -26.55
N LYS A 106 -4.85 -25.86 -27.27
CA LYS A 106 -5.13 -24.67 -28.11
C LYS A 106 -5.39 -23.39 -27.32
N CYS A 107 -5.67 -23.51 -26.03
CA CYS A 107 -5.90 -22.40 -25.09
C CYS A 107 -4.63 -22.03 -24.31
N THR A 108 -3.54 -22.75 -24.55
CA THR A 108 -2.27 -22.59 -23.86
C THR A 108 -1.28 -21.85 -24.75
N PHE A 109 -0.57 -20.90 -24.15
CA PHE A 109 0.42 -20.06 -24.78
C PHE A 109 1.75 -20.20 -24.08
N ILE A 110 2.81 -19.93 -24.83
CA ILE A 110 4.18 -19.78 -24.36
C ILE A 110 4.59 -18.36 -24.72
N GLU A 111 5.18 -17.67 -23.76
CA GLU A 111 5.73 -16.35 -24.00
C GLU A 111 7.16 -16.50 -24.49
N GLU A 112 7.46 -15.78 -25.56
CA GLU A 112 8.80 -15.57 -26.06
C GLU A 112 9.10 -14.08 -25.94
N ILE A 113 10.04 -13.74 -25.08
CA ILE A 113 10.51 -12.36 -24.93
C ILE A 113 11.51 -12.12 -26.05
N HIS A 114 11.23 -11.14 -26.90
CA HIS A 114 12.15 -10.73 -27.95
C HIS A 114 13.27 -9.87 -27.39
N GLU A 115 14.41 -9.80 -28.10
CA GLU A 115 15.54 -8.90 -27.81
C GLU A 115 15.12 -7.42 -27.69
N ASN A 116 13.94 -7.07 -28.21
CA ASN A 116 13.39 -5.71 -28.20
C ASN A 116 12.47 -5.43 -26.98
N GLY A 117 12.40 -6.34 -25.99
CA GLY A 117 11.56 -6.21 -24.79
C GLY A 117 10.06 -6.48 -25.00
N TYR A 118 9.64 -6.81 -26.23
CA TYR A 118 8.25 -7.16 -26.54
C TYR A 118 8.00 -8.66 -26.30
N SER A 119 6.86 -8.96 -25.70
CA SER A 119 6.39 -10.33 -25.54
C SER A 119 5.68 -10.79 -26.81
N ARG A 120 6.08 -11.95 -27.34
CA ARG A 120 5.33 -12.68 -28.37
C ARG A 120 4.63 -13.86 -27.72
N LEU A 121 3.38 -14.05 -28.08
CA LEU A 121 2.53 -15.08 -27.49
C LEU A 121 2.36 -16.20 -28.52
N ARG A 122 3.18 -17.25 -28.39
CA ARG A 122 3.17 -18.44 -29.24
C ARG A 122 2.16 -19.45 -28.72
N SER A 123 1.46 -20.15 -29.61
CA SER A 123 0.57 -21.24 -29.21
C SER A 123 1.37 -22.50 -28.83
N SER A 124 0.95 -23.17 -27.75
CA SER A 124 1.49 -24.49 -27.40
C SER A 124 0.99 -25.61 -28.32
N TRP A 125 -0.10 -25.40 -29.08
CA TRP A 125 -0.64 -26.41 -30.00
C TRP A 125 0.15 -26.51 -31.31
N LYS A 126 0.50 -25.37 -31.90
CA LYS A 126 1.30 -25.30 -33.14
C LYS A 126 2.31 -24.16 -33.02
N PRO A 127 3.62 -24.43 -33.18
CA PRO A 127 4.67 -23.43 -32.98
C PRO A 127 4.61 -22.27 -33.97
N GLU A 128 4.04 -22.48 -35.16
CA GLU A 128 3.88 -21.45 -36.19
C GLU A 128 2.77 -20.42 -35.88
N LEU A 129 1.98 -20.64 -34.82
CA LEU A 129 0.84 -19.79 -34.49
C LEU A 129 1.21 -18.79 -33.40
N TYR A 130 1.33 -17.52 -33.81
CA TYR A 130 1.46 -16.39 -32.90
C TYR A 130 0.14 -15.63 -32.79
N LEU A 131 -0.14 -15.13 -31.58
CA LEU A 131 -1.26 -14.24 -31.35
C LEU A 131 -0.92 -12.84 -31.89
N GLY A 132 -1.65 -12.38 -32.90
CA GLY A 132 -1.43 -11.06 -33.49
C GLY A 132 -2.69 -10.41 -34.04
N PHE A 133 -2.64 -9.08 -34.11
CA PHE A 133 -3.73 -8.25 -34.61
C PHE A 133 -3.18 -7.17 -35.54
N ASN A 134 -3.94 -6.86 -36.59
CA ASN A 134 -3.56 -5.85 -37.56
C ASN A 134 -3.78 -4.43 -37.04
N SER A 135 -3.33 -3.43 -37.79
CA SER A 135 -3.48 -2.01 -37.40
C SER A 135 -4.93 -1.54 -37.23
N ARG A 136 -5.91 -2.28 -37.78
CA ARG A 136 -7.34 -2.02 -37.57
C ARG A 136 -7.93 -2.78 -36.37
N GLY A 137 -7.08 -3.43 -35.57
CA GLY A 137 -7.43 -4.21 -34.40
C GLY A 137 -8.18 -5.52 -34.68
N ARG A 138 -8.09 -6.07 -35.90
CA ARG A 138 -8.67 -7.38 -36.25
C ARG A 138 -7.60 -8.47 -36.19
N PHE A 139 -8.01 -9.68 -35.87
CA PHE A 139 -7.10 -10.83 -35.82
C PHE A 139 -6.29 -10.95 -37.12
N GLN A 140 -4.97 -10.98 -37.00
CA GLN A 140 -4.04 -11.08 -38.13
C GLN A 140 -3.77 -12.55 -38.41
N ASN A 141 -3.65 -12.92 -39.69
CA ASN A 141 -3.32 -14.29 -40.06
C ASN A 141 -1.90 -14.64 -39.56
N PRO A 142 -1.71 -15.69 -38.75
CA PRO A 142 -0.39 -16.08 -38.23
C PRO A 142 0.66 -16.31 -39.31
N LEU A 143 0.28 -16.76 -40.51
CA LEU A 143 1.20 -16.97 -41.64
C LEU A 143 1.88 -15.68 -42.13
N SER A 144 1.31 -14.52 -41.82
CA SER A 144 1.90 -13.22 -42.17
C SER A 144 2.93 -12.72 -41.16
N PHE A 145 3.32 -13.55 -40.20
CA PHE A 145 4.31 -13.24 -39.17
C PHE A 145 5.60 -12.64 -39.76
N HIS A 146 6.18 -13.30 -40.76
CA HIS A 146 7.42 -12.82 -41.41
C HIS A 146 7.25 -11.50 -42.17
N LEU A 147 6.03 -11.20 -42.65
CA LEU A 147 5.75 -9.96 -43.40
C LEU A 147 5.48 -8.77 -42.47
N LYS A 148 4.89 -9.02 -41.29
CA LYS A 148 4.45 -7.97 -40.35
C LYS A 148 4.70 -8.39 -38.90
N PRO A 149 5.97 -8.57 -38.48
CA PRO A 149 6.31 -9.09 -37.15
C PRO A 149 5.76 -8.20 -36.02
N ARG A 150 5.79 -6.87 -36.20
CA ARG A 150 5.26 -5.88 -35.25
C ARG A 150 3.80 -6.09 -34.85
N CYS A 151 3.00 -6.78 -35.67
CA CYS A 151 1.59 -7.04 -35.37
C CYS A 151 1.37 -8.19 -34.39
N PHE A 152 2.44 -8.89 -34.00
CA PHE A 152 2.46 -10.00 -33.04
C PHE A 152 3.19 -9.62 -31.74
N ASP A 153 3.71 -8.41 -31.65
CA ASP A 153 4.42 -7.89 -30.48
C ASP A 153 3.41 -7.30 -29.48
N TRP A 154 3.57 -7.69 -28.21
CA TRP A 154 2.74 -7.26 -27.10
C TRP A 154 3.57 -6.57 -26.04
N ILE A 155 3.03 -5.50 -25.48
CA ILE A 155 3.54 -4.89 -24.26
C ILE A 155 2.65 -5.37 -23.11
N LYS A 156 3.28 -5.90 -22.07
CA LYS A 156 2.63 -6.23 -20.81
C LYS A 156 2.72 -5.04 -19.88
N LEU A 157 1.58 -4.50 -19.47
CA LEU A 157 1.56 -3.56 -18.36
C LEU A 157 1.71 -4.34 -17.05
N VAL A 158 2.90 -4.27 -16.43
CA VAL A 158 3.12 -4.77 -15.07
C VAL A 158 2.80 -3.65 -14.08
N ARG A 159 1.54 -3.62 -13.64
CA ARG A 159 1.02 -2.62 -12.70
C ARG A 159 1.91 -2.45 -11.46
N CYS A 160 2.45 -3.55 -10.93
CA CYS A 160 3.21 -3.56 -9.68
C CYS A 160 4.47 -2.69 -9.68
N LEU A 161 5.29 -2.70 -10.75
CA LEU A 161 6.54 -1.92 -10.78
C LEU A 161 6.27 -0.42 -10.76
N PHE A 162 5.22 0.00 -11.45
CA PHE A 162 4.81 1.39 -11.49
C PHE A 162 4.25 1.85 -10.14
N TYR A 163 3.37 1.08 -9.48
CA TYR A 163 2.88 1.42 -8.14
C TYR A 163 4.01 1.49 -7.11
N THR A 164 5.02 0.60 -7.19
CA THR A 164 6.21 0.69 -6.35
C THR A 164 6.98 1.98 -6.57
N PHE A 165 7.18 2.39 -7.83
CA PHE A 165 7.85 3.66 -8.14
C PHE A 165 7.08 4.87 -7.58
N VAL A 166 5.74 4.90 -7.75
CA VAL A 166 4.88 5.95 -7.20
C VAL A 166 4.97 6.01 -5.68
N LEU A 167 4.96 4.86 -5.00
CA LEU A 167 5.09 4.78 -3.55
C LEU A 167 6.45 5.31 -3.07
N VAL A 168 7.55 4.93 -3.72
CA VAL A 168 8.89 5.43 -3.39
C VAL A 168 8.96 6.95 -3.57
N ALA A 169 8.39 7.49 -4.66
CA ALA A 169 8.32 8.93 -4.88
C ALA A 169 7.50 9.65 -3.80
N TRP A 170 6.37 9.06 -3.36
CA TRP A 170 5.56 9.59 -2.27
C TRP A 170 6.31 9.62 -0.93
N LEU A 171 7.05 8.55 -0.61
CA LEU A 171 7.89 8.49 0.59
C LEU A 171 9.02 9.52 0.54
N PHE A 172 9.63 9.73 -0.63
CA PHE A 172 10.66 10.75 -0.82
C PHE A 172 10.11 12.18 -0.63
N MET A 173 8.89 12.45 -1.11
CA MET A 173 8.20 13.72 -0.81
C MET A 173 7.99 13.90 0.70
N GLY A 174 7.59 12.85 1.42
CA GLY A 174 7.49 12.88 2.88
C GLY A 174 8.84 13.16 3.55
N MET A 175 9.92 12.53 3.08
CA MET A 175 11.28 12.73 3.59
C MET A 175 11.75 14.19 3.47
N ILE A 176 11.36 14.91 2.42
CA ILE A 176 11.69 16.34 2.27
C ILE A 176 10.76 17.22 3.10
N LEU A 177 9.46 16.89 3.11
CA LEU A 177 8.43 17.73 3.71
C LEU A 177 8.45 17.68 5.24
N PHE A 178 8.57 16.50 5.85
CA PHE A 178 8.46 16.36 7.30
C PHE A 178 9.59 17.05 8.07
N PRO A 179 10.88 17.03 7.67
CA PRO A 179 11.91 17.82 8.34
C PRO A 179 11.69 19.34 8.29
N ALA A 180 10.97 19.85 7.28
CA ALA A 180 10.63 21.27 7.18
C ALA A 180 9.38 21.65 7.99
N LEU A 181 8.46 20.70 8.21
CA LEU A 181 7.21 20.94 8.95
C LEU A 181 7.29 20.51 10.42
N CYS A 182 8.08 19.49 10.75
CA CYS A 182 8.36 19.08 12.11
C CYS A 182 9.41 20.03 12.69
N THR A 183 8.98 20.95 13.53
CA THR A 183 9.89 21.84 14.24
C THR A 183 10.74 21.07 15.25
N PRO A 184 12.08 21.18 15.24
CA PRO A 184 12.92 20.64 16.31
C PRO A 184 12.74 21.36 17.66
N THR A 185 12.03 22.50 17.69
CA THR A 185 11.97 23.40 18.85
C THR A 185 11.01 22.95 19.96
N VAL A 186 9.86 22.32 19.65
CA VAL A 186 8.87 21.97 20.69
C VAL A 186 9.37 20.88 21.63
N LYS A 187 9.98 19.80 21.12
CA LYS A 187 10.59 18.75 21.96
C LYS A 187 11.86 19.20 22.68
N GLN A 188 12.49 20.30 22.25
CA GLN A 188 13.71 20.81 22.86
C GLN A 188 13.40 21.82 23.98
N ASP A 189 12.44 22.72 23.79
CA ASP A 189 12.03 23.69 24.81
C ASP A 189 11.39 23.01 26.04
N ASP A 190 10.55 21.97 25.86
CA ASP A 190 9.91 21.27 26.98
C ASP A 190 10.91 20.44 27.81
N ASN A 191 11.86 19.79 27.14
CA ASN A 191 12.93 19.03 27.80
C ASN A 191 13.93 19.96 28.49
N GLU A 192 14.30 21.08 27.87
CA GLU A 192 15.26 22.03 28.43
C GLU A 192 14.65 22.79 29.63
N ALA A 193 13.38 23.18 29.55
CA ALA A 193 12.64 23.77 30.67
C ALA A 193 12.38 22.76 31.80
N GLY A 194 12.07 21.50 31.46
CA GLY A 194 11.90 20.40 32.40
C GLY A 194 13.17 20.08 33.18
N VAL A 195 14.31 19.96 32.48
CA VAL A 195 15.63 19.77 33.06
C VAL A 195 16.01 20.95 33.96
N PHE A 196 15.75 22.20 33.53
CA PHE A 196 16.02 23.38 34.36
C PHE A 196 15.19 23.40 35.64
N ARG A 197 13.90 23.02 35.58
CA ARG A 197 13.04 22.90 36.77
C ARG A 197 13.49 21.78 37.72
N LEU A 198 13.99 20.67 37.17
CA LEU A 198 14.54 19.56 37.94
C LEU A 198 15.86 19.93 38.61
N ASP A 199 16.74 20.65 37.91
CA ASP A 199 17.99 21.14 38.47
C ASP A 199 17.74 22.15 39.61
N ALA A 200 16.74 23.02 39.47
CA ALA A 200 16.31 23.90 40.56
C ALA A 200 15.82 23.12 41.78
N LYS A 201 14.97 22.10 41.60
CA LYS A 201 14.52 21.20 42.68
C LYS A 201 15.68 20.44 43.33
N ARG A 202 16.68 20.01 42.54
CA ARG A 202 17.88 19.35 43.04
C ARG A 202 18.69 20.29 43.93
N SER A 203 18.87 21.54 43.51
CA SER A 203 19.57 22.56 44.30
C SER A 203 18.83 22.89 45.60
N ASP A 204 17.50 23.00 45.56
CA ASP A 204 16.69 23.22 46.76
C ASP A 204 16.78 22.04 47.73
N LEU A 205 16.72 20.80 47.23
CA LEU A 205 16.91 19.60 48.04
C LEU A 205 18.29 19.60 48.72
N LEU A 206 19.36 19.87 47.96
CA LEU A 206 20.72 19.93 48.51
C LEU A 206 20.88 20.99 49.60
N ASN A 207 20.25 22.16 49.41
CA ASN A 207 20.28 23.24 50.40
C ASN A 207 19.54 22.88 51.69
N VAL A 208 18.39 22.21 51.57
CA VAL A 208 17.62 21.72 52.74
C VAL A 208 18.41 20.64 53.48
N LEU A 209 18.99 19.67 52.75
CA LEU A 209 19.78 18.61 53.36
C LEU A 209 21.00 19.14 54.11
N TRP A 210 21.69 20.14 53.54
CA TRP A 210 22.86 20.76 54.14
C TRP A 210 22.54 21.57 55.41
N ALA A 211 21.44 22.33 55.40
CA ALA A 211 21.01 23.11 56.57
C ALA A 211 20.68 22.19 57.76
N GLU A 212 20.09 21.03 57.47
CA GLU A 212 19.64 20.07 58.48
C GLU A 212 20.78 19.20 59.05
N THR A 213 21.89 19.05 58.32
CA THR A 213 23.11 18.37 58.82
C THR A 213 23.72 19.08 60.02
N ILE A 214 23.45 20.38 60.19
CA ILE A 214 24.01 21.19 61.29
C ILE A 214 23.23 20.99 62.59
N THR A 215 21.97 20.58 62.51
CA THR A 215 21.03 20.53 63.64
C THR A 215 20.73 19.12 64.15
N ASN A 216 20.84 18.09 63.30
CA ASN A 216 20.46 16.73 63.64
C ASN A 216 21.66 15.80 63.83
N GLY A 217 21.46 14.72 64.60
CA GLY A 217 22.42 13.61 64.68
C GLY A 217 22.47 12.84 63.36
N GLU A 218 23.56 12.11 63.13
CA GLU A 218 23.82 11.37 61.88
C GLU A 218 22.67 10.40 61.51
N ASP A 219 22.14 9.66 62.49
CA ASP A 219 21.06 8.70 62.27
C ASP A 219 19.75 9.41 61.87
N ASP A 220 19.33 10.44 62.61
CA ASP A 220 18.11 11.20 62.32
C ASP A 220 18.19 11.97 60.99
N TRP A 221 19.38 12.46 60.65
CA TRP A 221 19.63 13.09 59.36
C TRP A 221 19.57 12.09 58.21
N SER A 222 20.08 10.86 58.40
CA SER A 222 20.09 9.83 57.37
C SER A 222 18.67 9.38 56.99
N GLU A 223 17.79 9.16 57.98
CA GLU A 223 16.39 8.78 57.74
C GLU A 223 15.62 9.89 57.00
N LEU A 224 15.83 11.15 57.40
CA LEU A 224 15.22 12.30 56.74
C LEU A 224 15.76 12.51 55.31
N ALA A 225 17.06 12.30 55.11
CA ALA A 225 17.69 12.42 53.80
C ALA A 225 17.12 11.39 52.83
N ASP A 226 17.01 10.13 53.25
CA ASP A 226 16.41 9.06 52.45
C ASP A 226 14.97 9.39 52.05
N GLN A 227 14.15 9.87 52.99
CA GLN A 227 12.76 10.24 52.72
C GLN A 227 12.65 11.38 51.68
N LYS A 228 13.55 12.37 51.75
CA LYS A 228 13.55 13.50 50.81
C LYS A 228 14.10 13.11 49.44
N LEU A 229 15.11 12.24 49.40
CA LEU A 229 15.65 11.69 48.17
C LEU A 229 14.59 10.87 47.43
N GLU A 230 13.85 10.02 48.15
CA GLU A 230 12.77 9.21 47.58
C GLU A 230 11.70 10.07 46.89
N LEU A 231 11.32 11.20 47.50
CA LEU A 231 10.36 12.13 46.90
C LEU A 231 10.90 12.81 45.63
N TYR A 232 12.18 13.18 45.62
CA TYR A 232 12.82 13.74 44.43
C TYR A 232 12.97 12.70 43.32
N GLU A 233 13.35 11.47 43.66
CA GLU A 233 13.45 10.35 42.72
C GLU A 233 12.10 10.00 42.11
N LYS A 234 11.03 9.95 42.92
CA LYS A 234 9.65 9.78 42.41
C LYS A 234 9.26 10.88 41.41
N ALA A 235 9.55 12.14 41.73
CA ALA A 235 9.28 13.26 40.83
C ALA A 235 10.15 13.24 39.56
N LEU A 236 11.39 12.76 39.67
CA LEU A 236 12.31 12.58 38.55
C LEU A 236 11.83 11.47 37.63
N LEU A 237 11.47 10.31 38.18
CA LEU A 237 10.94 9.17 37.43
C LEU A 237 9.64 9.54 36.73
N GLN A 238 8.74 10.25 37.40
CA GLN A 238 7.52 10.78 36.79
C GLN A 238 7.80 11.73 35.61
N HIS A 239 8.85 12.56 35.69
CA HIS A 239 9.24 13.42 34.57
C HIS A 239 9.77 12.63 33.37
N TYR A 240 10.46 11.51 33.62
CA TYR A 240 10.87 10.56 32.57
C TYR A 240 9.75 9.60 32.14
N GLY A 241 8.53 9.78 32.63
CA GLY A 241 7.36 8.95 32.29
C GLY A 241 7.32 7.58 32.99
N ILE A 242 8.17 7.35 33.99
CA ILE A 242 8.21 6.11 34.76
C ILE A 242 7.34 6.28 36.00
N ASP A 243 6.08 5.83 35.91
CA ASP A 243 5.12 5.91 37.01
C ASP A 243 5.22 4.66 37.91
N LEU A 244 5.81 4.82 39.10
CA LEU A 244 6.03 3.72 40.05
C LEU A 244 4.74 3.26 40.76
N ASP A 245 3.67 4.07 40.75
CA ASP A 245 2.42 3.76 41.46
C ASP A 245 1.34 3.15 40.54
N LYS A 246 1.64 3.04 39.24
CA LYS A 246 0.75 2.43 38.25
C LYS A 246 0.77 0.90 38.40
N SER A 247 -0.04 0.40 39.31
CA SER A 247 -0.39 -1.02 39.41
C SER A 247 -1.16 -1.44 38.14
N ASP A 248 -0.42 -1.82 37.10
CA ASP A 248 -0.88 -2.23 35.76
C ASP A 248 -1.80 -3.47 35.71
N LYS A 249 -2.26 -3.97 36.85
CA LYS A 249 -3.08 -5.18 36.96
C LYS A 249 -4.59 -4.91 36.91
N SER A 250 -5.02 -3.85 36.23
CA SER A 250 -6.45 -3.59 36.01
C SER A 250 -6.97 -4.34 34.79
N PHE A 251 -8.15 -4.96 34.90
CA PHE A 251 -8.85 -5.61 33.78
C PHE A 251 -9.03 -4.66 32.58
N ALA A 252 -9.21 -3.37 32.85
CA ALA A 252 -9.35 -2.34 31.81
C ALA A 252 -8.07 -2.17 30.97
N SER A 253 -6.89 -2.17 31.61
CA SER A 253 -5.59 -2.11 30.91
C SER A 253 -5.36 -3.37 30.06
N GLY A 254 -5.74 -4.54 30.57
CA GLY A 254 -5.72 -5.79 29.79
C GLY A 254 -6.63 -5.77 28.55
N LEU A 255 -7.83 -5.19 28.68
CA LEU A 255 -8.77 -4.99 27.57
C LEU A 255 -8.20 -4.02 26.53
N GLN A 256 -7.60 -2.91 26.97
CA GLN A 256 -6.96 -1.92 26.11
C GLN A 256 -5.83 -2.55 25.30
N LYS A 257 -4.90 -3.25 25.96
CA LYS A 257 -3.78 -3.96 25.30
C LYS A 257 -4.31 -4.99 24.29
N SER A 258 -5.34 -5.74 24.66
CA SER A 258 -5.99 -6.72 23.78
C SER A 258 -6.67 -6.08 22.57
N PHE A 259 -7.33 -4.92 22.76
CA PHE A 259 -7.95 -4.16 21.67
C PHE A 259 -6.88 -3.59 20.73
N ALA A 260 -5.84 -2.95 21.25
CA ALA A 260 -4.72 -2.41 20.46
C ALA A 260 -4.06 -3.49 19.60
N ILE A 261 -3.73 -4.66 20.17
CA ILE A 261 -3.15 -5.78 19.42
C ILE A 261 -4.10 -6.29 18.32
N SER A 262 -5.41 -6.42 18.62
CA SER A 262 -6.38 -6.93 17.64
C SER A 262 -6.64 -5.94 16.50
N THR A 263 -6.70 -4.66 16.84
CA THR A 263 -7.02 -3.56 15.91
C THR A 263 -5.81 -2.99 15.19
N THR A 264 -4.61 -3.38 15.62
CA THR A 264 -3.32 -2.84 15.14
C THR A 264 -3.20 -1.32 15.29
N ILE A 265 -3.91 -0.75 16.27
CA ILE A 265 -3.83 0.67 16.60
C ILE A 265 -2.61 0.92 17.47
N GLY A 266 -1.74 1.84 17.04
CA GLY A 266 -0.73 2.45 17.89
C GLY A 266 0.49 1.58 18.17
N PRO A 267 1.62 2.22 18.56
CA PRO A 267 2.78 1.49 19.05
C PRO A 267 2.45 0.87 20.42
N LEU A 268 2.68 -0.43 20.54
CA LEU A 268 2.71 -1.13 21.82
C LEU A 268 4.11 -1.01 22.40
N ASP A 269 4.23 -0.59 23.66
CA ASP A 269 5.52 -0.64 24.33
C ASP A 269 5.94 -2.12 24.52
N VAL A 270 7.17 -2.43 24.13
CA VAL A 270 7.73 -3.77 24.22
C VAL A 270 8.16 -4.07 25.67
N ASP A 271 8.40 -3.03 26.46
CA ASP A 271 8.85 -3.13 27.84
C ASP A 271 7.70 -3.45 28.81
N ASP A 272 6.46 -3.20 28.39
CA ASP A 272 5.22 -3.57 29.09
C ASP A 272 4.97 -5.09 29.18
N PHE A 273 5.66 -5.89 28.36
CA PHE A 273 5.40 -7.32 28.25
C PHE A 273 6.54 -8.14 28.87
N THR A 274 6.16 -9.10 29.72
CA THR A 274 7.08 -10.17 30.14
C THR A 274 7.48 -11.04 28.95
N THR A 275 8.58 -11.78 29.04
CA THR A 275 9.02 -12.71 27.98
C THR A 275 7.91 -13.67 27.55
N VAL A 276 7.15 -14.21 28.50
CA VAL A 276 5.98 -15.07 28.23
C VAL A 276 4.83 -14.26 27.62
N GLY A 277 4.58 -13.05 28.12
CA GLY A 277 3.60 -12.12 27.57
C GLY A 277 3.83 -11.80 26.09
N LYS A 278 5.09 -11.62 25.68
CA LYS A 278 5.48 -11.39 24.27
C LYS A 278 5.07 -12.57 23.38
N PHE A 279 5.34 -13.82 23.82
CA PHE A 279 4.92 -15.01 23.07
C PHE A 279 3.39 -15.11 22.94
N ILE A 280 2.65 -14.84 24.02
CA ILE A 280 1.19 -14.88 24.01
C ILE A 280 0.63 -13.77 23.11
N ALA A 281 1.20 -12.56 23.15
CA ALA A 281 0.78 -11.43 22.32
C ALA A 281 0.93 -11.74 20.81
N VAL A 282 2.00 -12.43 20.40
CA VAL A 282 2.18 -12.88 19.01
C VAL A 282 1.07 -13.84 18.59
N ILE A 283 0.76 -14.85 19.41
CA ILE A 283 -0.32 -15.81 19.13
C ILE A 283 -1.68 -15.09 19.08
N TYR A 284 -1.89 -14.16 20.01
CA TYR A 284 -3.11 -13.37 20.10
C TYR A 284 -3.29 -12.47 18.86
N ALA A 285 -2.24 -11.83 18.36
CA ALA A 285 -2.28 -11.02 17.14
C ALA A 285 -2.60 -11.86 15.89
N LEU A 286 -1.97 -13.04 15.75
CA LEU A 286 -2.19 -13.94 14.61
C LEU A 286 -3.66 -14.38 14.45
N ILE A 287 -4.39 -14.50 15.56
CA ILE A 287 -5.80 -14.90 15.57
C ILE A 287 -6.71 -13.67 15.60
N GLY A 288 -6.38 -12.69 16.44
CA GLY A 288 -7.20 -11.50 16.70
C GLY A 288 -7.29 -10.57 15.51
N THR A 289 -6.18 -10.28 14.82
CA THR A 289 -6.17 -9.34 13.68
C THR A 289 -7.03 -9.84 12.51
N PRO A 290 -6.94 -11.09 12.03
CA PRO A 290 -7.84 -11.58 10.98
C PRO A 290 -9.32 -11.55 11.39
N LEU A 291 -9.63 -11.95 12.63
CA LEU A 291 -11.00 -11.89 13.16
C LEU A 291 -11.53 -10.45 13.14
N PHE A 292 -10.72 -9.50 13.62
CA PHE A 292 -11.09 -8.10 13.63
C PHE A 292 -11.30 -7.52 12.22
N LEU A 293 -10.42 -7.85 11.28
CA LEU A 293 -10.57 -7.47 9.86
C LEU A 293 -11.86 -8.02 9.25
N THR A 294 -12.31 -9.22 9.65
CA THR A 294 -13.60 -9.73 9.16
C THR A 294 -14.78 -8.91 9.69
N VAL A 295 -14.73 -8.47 10.95
CA VAL A 295 -15.77 -7.63 11.56
C VAL A 295 -15.81 -6.27 10.88
N ILE A 296 -14.67 -5.59 10.75
CA ILE A 296 -14.58 -4.31 10.02
C ILE A 296 -15.05 -4.47 8.58
N GLY A 297 -14.69 -5.56 7.91
CA GLY A 297 -15.11 -5.81 6.54
C GLY A 297 -16.63 -5.92 6.37
N GLN A 298 -17.35 -6.50 7.34
CA GLN A 298 -18.81 -6.53 7.31
C GLN A 298 -19.42 -5.16 7.63
N LEU A 299 -18.86 -4.44 8.61
CA LEU A 299 -19.30 -3.09 8.97
C LEU A 299 -19.10 -2.11 7.79
N GLY A 300 -17.95 -2.17 7.10
CA GLY A 300 -17.67 -1.36 5.92
C GLY A 300 -18.65 -1.62 4.77
N LYS A 301 -19.06 -2.88 4.56
CA LYS A 301 -20.12 -3.22 3.57
C LYS A 301 -21.48 -2.65 3.96
N MET A 302 -21.82 -2.66 5.25
CA MET A 302 -23.05 -2.05 5.74
C MET A 302 -23.03 -0.53 5.55
N VAL A 303 -21.89 0.12 5.86
CA VAL A 303 -21.67 1.56 5.66
C VAL A 303 -21.80 1.95 4.18
N THR A 304 -21.10 1.25 3.28
CA THR A 304 -21.14 1.51 1.83
C THR A 304 -22.48 1.17 1.17
N SER A 305 -23.31 0.37 1.84
CA SER A 305 -24.71 0.16 1.44
C SER A 305 -25.64 1.32 1.82
N LEU A 306 -25.28 2.11 2.84
CA LEU A 306 -26.08 3.24 3.32
C LEU A 306 -25.64 4.57 2.69
N TRP A 307 -24.34 4.79 2.57
CA TRP A 307 -23.74 6.02 2.05
C TRP A 307 -22.76 5.71 0.93
N GLN A 308 -22.81 6.51 -0.14
CA GLN A 308 -21.95 6.36 -1.32
C GLN A 308 -21.48 7.73 -1.82
N GLY A 309 -20.27 7.77 -2.37
CA GLY A 309 -19.71 8.95 -3.03
C GLY A 309 -19.52 10.10 -2.05
N THR A 310 -19.89 11.30 -2.47
CA THR A 310 -19.72 12.53 -1.67
C THR A 310 -20.41 12.48 -0.31
N THR A 311 -21.50 11.71 -0.16
CA THR A 311 -22.19 11.57 1.13
C THR A 311 -21.31 10.84 2.16
N LEU A 312 -20.54 9.84 1.74
CA LEU A 312 -19.64 9.09 2.61
C LEU A 312 -18.54 10.01 3.17
N TRP A 313 -17.97 10.88 2.33
CA TRP A 313 -16.99 11.88 2.74
C TRP A 313 -17.53 12.81 3.83
N VAL A 314 -18.73 13.37 3.61
CA VAL A 314 -19.34 14.30 4.57
C VAL A 314 -19.63 13.59 5.90
N VAL A 315 -20.19 12.38 5.86
CA VAL A 315 -20.49 11.60 7.06
C VAL A 315 -19.21 11.29 7.85
N THR A 316 -18.14 10.87 7.17
CA THR A 316 -16.86 10.56 7.83
C THR A 316 -16.22 11.79 8.47
N ILE A 317 -16.22 12.94 7.78
CA ILE A 317 -15.66 14.19 8.33
C ILE A 317 -16.47 14.65 9.56
N VAL A 318 -17.80 14.62 9.47
CA VAL A 318 -18.68 14.96 10.61
C VAL A 318 -18.45 14.00 11.77
N TYR A 319 -18.28 12.70 11.49
CA TYR A 319 -18.02 11.70 12.51
C TYR A 319 -16.68 11.90 13.22
N ILE A 320 -15.62 12.24 12.49
CA ILE A 320 -14.30 12.61 13.08
C ILE A 320 -14.47 13.82 13.99
N PHE A 321 -15.15 14.87 13.52
CA PHE A 321 -15.34 16.09 14.29
C PHE A 321 -16.12 15.86 15.60
N ILE A 322 -17.22 15.09 15.54
CA ILE A 322 -18.00 14.75 16.74
C ILE A 322 -17.18 13.88 17.69
N SER A 323 -16.42 12.91 17.16
CA SER A 323 -15.57 12.05 17.98
C SER A 323 -14.45 12.82 18.68
N ALA A 324 -13.85 13.81 17.99
CA ALA A 324 -12.86 14.71 18.57
C ALA A 324 -13.45 15.59 19.67
N MET A 325 -14.67 16.10 19.49
CA MET A 325 -15.38 16.86 20.54
C MET A 325 -15.68 15.99 21.77
N ILE A 326 -16.08 14.73 21.56
CA ILE A 326 -16.30 13.79 22.68
C ILE A 326 -14.98 13.50 23.40
N TYR A 327 -13.90 13.28 22.66
CA TYR A 327 -12.57 13.02 23.21
C TYR A 327 -12.09 14.19 24.08
N ASP A 328 -12.15 15.42 23.57
CA ASP A 328 -11.75 16.65 24.27
C ASP A 328 -12.52 16.85 25.59
N ILE A 329 -13.83 16.53 25.60
CA ILE A 329 -14.67 16.60 26.81
C ILE A 329 -14.30 15.51 27.82
N VAL A 330 -14.02 14.29 27.36
CA VAL A 330 -13.74 13.14 28.24
C VAL A 330 -12.36 13.26 28.89
N GLU A 331 -11.37 13.72 28.14
CA GLU A 331 -9.99 13.90 28.64
C GLU A 331 -9.86 15.11 29.58
N GLY A 332 -10.94 15.89 29.74
CA GLY A 332 -10.97 17.03 30.64
C GLY A 332 -10.03 18.13 30.18
N GLY A 333 -10.10 18.48 28.89
CA GLY A 333 -9.21 19.42 28.22
C GLY A 333 -8.80 20.59 29.12
N SER A 334 -7.53 20.62 29.52
CA SER A 334 -6.92 21.84 30.05
C SER A 334 -6.89 22.87 28.92
N ASP A 335 -7.26 24.12 29.20
CA ASP A 335 -7.38 25.23 28.24
C ASP A 335 -6.11 25.49 27.36
N ASP A 336 -5.00 24.80 27.64
CA ASP A 336 -3.71 24.94 26.98
C ASP A 336 -3.53 24.08 25.71
N VAL A 337 -4.35 23.04 25.49
CA VAL A 337 -4.21 22.13 24.33
C VAL A 337 -5.14 22.55 23.19
N PRO A 338 -4.64 22.82 21.97
CA PRO A 338 -5.48 23.22 20.86
C PRO A 338 -6.34 22.06 20.34
N PHE A 339 -7.64 22.29 20.11
CA PHE A 339 -8.61 21.30 19.60
C PHE A 339 -8.16 20.52 18.33
N ILE A 340 -7.23 21.08 17.56
CA ILE A 340 -6.64 20.40 16.40
C ILE A 340 -5.88 19.11 16.78
N GLU A 341 -5.31 19.05 17.99
CA GLU A 341 -4.64 17.86 18.52
C GLU A 341 -5.64 16.74 18.78
N ALA A 342 -6.81 17.05 19.33
CA ALA A 342 -7.90 16.08 19.50
C ALA A 342 -8.39 15.54 18.15
N ILE A 343 -8.56 16.40 17.13
CA ILE A 343 -8.91 15.95 15.77
C ILE A 343 -7.82 15.02 15.21
N PHE A 344 -6.55 15.40 15.37
CA PHE A 344 -5.43 14.65 14.85
C PHE A 344 -5.29 13.28 15.52
N SER A 345 -5.43 13.22 16.85
CA SER A 345 -5.36 11.97 17.62
C SER A 345 -6.47 10.99 17.22
N ILE A 346 -7.72 11.48 17.13
CA ILE A 346 -8.86 10.66 16.64
C ILE A 346 -8.64 10.19 15.20
N PHE A 347 -8.13 11.06 14.33
CA PHE A 347 -7.81 10.68 12.96
C PHE A 347 -6.76 9.56 12.92
N LEU A 348 -5.65 9.69 13.65
CA LEU A 348 -4.61 8.67 13.72
C LEU A 348 -5.16 7.33 14.23
N GLN A 349 -6.07 7.37 15.20
CA GLN A 349 -6.70 6.17 15.75
C GLN A 349 -7.62 5.48 14.73
N PHE A 350 -8.45 6.24 14.01
CA PHE A 350 -9.31 5.68 12.96
C PHE A 350 -8.53 5.20 11.73
N THR A 351 -7.29 5.67 11.53
CA THR A 351 -6.39 5.18 10.48
C THR A 351 -5.45 4.05 10.93
N THR A 352 -5.67 3.49 12.13
CA THR A 352 -4.82 2.46 12.76
C THR A 352 -3.34 2.84 12.90
N VAL A 353 -3.00 4.14 12.85
CA VAL A 353 -1.64 4.61 13.14
C VAL A 353 -1.46 4.67 14.66
N GLY A 354 -2.46 5.24 15.35
CA GLY A 354 -2.50 5.41 16.80
C GLY A 354 -1.41 6.34 17.36
N GLU A 355 -1.48 6.56 18.66
CA GLU A 355 -0.59 7.43 19.44
C GLU A 355 -0.27 6.71 20.77
N VAL A 356 0.94 6.92 21.30
CA VAL A 356 1.50 6.15 22.43
C VAL A 356 0.71 6.39 23.72
N ASP A 357 0.24 7.61 23.96
CA ASP A 357 -0.21 8.06 25.29
C ASP A 357 -1.74 8.05 25.48
N ASN A 358 -2.49 7.41 24.58
CA ASN A 358 -3.95 7.42 24.62
C ASN A 358 -4.53 6.36 25.57
N GLU A 359 -4.86 6.77 26.80
CA GLU A 359 -5.57 5.92 27.78
C GLU A 359 -7.07 6.18 27.78
N PHE A 360 -7.82 5.34 27.06
CA PHE A 360 -9.29 5.42 27.10
C PHE A 360 -9.85 4.77 28.36
N HIS A 361 -10.49 5.59 29.20
CA HIS A 361 -11.29 5.09 30.32
C HIS A 361 -12.71 4.69 29.86
N GLY A 362 -13.03 3.40 29.97
CA GLY A 362 -14.39 2.86 29.76
C GLY A 362 -14.62 2.15 28.42
N VAL A 363 -15.83 1.58 28.25
CA VAL A 363 -16.16 0.71 27.08
C VAL A 363 -16.65 1.52 25.87
N LEU A 364 -17.26 2.69 26.10
CA LEU A 364 -17.86 3.52 25.05
C LEU A 364 -16.86 3.99 23.97
N PRO A 365 -15.62 4.42 24.30
CA PRO A 365 -14.66 4.87 23.30
C PRO A 365 -14.28 3.79 22.29
N TYR A 366 -14.19 2.52 22.73
CA TYR A 366 -13.90 1.40 21.81
C TYR A 366 -14.99 1.22 20.75
N GLY A 367 -16.25 1.45 21.10
CA GLY A 367 -17.36 1.42 20.12
C GLY A 367 -17.23 2.54 19.08
N ILE A 368 -16.86 3.74 19.52
CA ILE A 368 -16.63 4.90 18.63
C ILE A 368 -15.47 4.60 17.67
N VAL A 369 -14.38 4.01 18.17
CA VAL A 369 -13.21 3.64 17.38
C VAL A 369 -13.56 2.56 16.35
N VAL A 370 -14.29 1.51 16.73
CA VAL A 370 -14.69 0.44 15.78
C VAL A 370 -15.56 0.98 14.64
N LEU A 371 -16.51 1.87 14.94
CA LEU A 371 -17.35 2.49 13.91
C LEU A 371 -16.53 3.46 13.04
N GLY A 372 -15.62 4.24 13.64
CA GLY A 372 -14.71 5.13 12.94
C GLY A 372 -13.78 4.41 11.98
N LEU A 373 -13.20 3.28 12.43
CA LEU A 373 -12.40 2.38 11.60
C LEU A 373 -13.20 1.85 10.41
N ALA A 374 -14.46 1.46 10.62
CA ALA A 374 -15.31 0.98 9.54
C ALA A 374 -15.61 2.08 8.49
N LEU A 375 -15.85 3.32 8.94
CA LEU A 375 -16.07 4.49 8.08
C LEU A 375 -14.82 4.85 7.27
N ILE A 376 -13.65 4.94 7.91
CA ILE A 376 -12.38 5.22 7.23
C ILE A 376 -12.00 4.10 6.27
N THR A 377 -12.20 2.84 6.65
CA THR A 377 -11.92 1.70 5.76
C THR A 377 -12.80 1.77 4.50
N ALA A 378 -14.08 2.09 4.64
CA ALA A 378 -14.99 2.30 3.51
C ALA A 378 -14.54 3.48 2.63
N LEU A 379 -14.15 4.59 3.26
CA LEU A 379 -13.63 5.78 2.56
C LEU A 379 -12.35 5.44 1.75
N TYR A 380 -11.42 4.71 2.35
CA TYR A 380 -10.17 4.29 1.71
C TYR A 380 -10.40 3.36 0.52
N GLN A 381 -11.39 2.46 0.59
CA GLN A 381 -11.77 1.64 -0.55
C GLN A 381 -12.26 2.47 -1.73
N GLU A 382 -13.08 3.50 -1.49
CA GLU A 382 -13.53 4.43 -2.55
C GLU A 382 -12.36 5.27 -3.08
N MET A 383 -11.52 5.79 -2.19
CA MET A 383 -10.32 6.55 -2.56
C MET A 383 -9.38 5.71 -3.43
N GLN A 384 -9.14 4.45 -3.08
CA GLN A 384 -8.28 3.57 -3.84
C GLN A 384 -8.78 3.41 -5.28
N GLN A 385 -10.08 3.17 -5.48
CA GLN A 385 -10.66 3.07 -6.82
C GLN A 385 -10.50 4.36 -7.64
N ASN A 386 -10.69 5.51 -6.99
CA ASN A 386 -10.53 6.82 -7.65
C ASN A 386 -9.05 7.10 -7.99
N ILE A 387 -8.12 6.74 -7.10
CA ILE A 387 -6.68 6.89 -7.31
C ILE A 387 -6.22 5.99 -8.47
N GLU A 388 -6.65 4.72 -8.50
CA GLU A 388 -6.34 3.79 -9.59
C GLU A 388 -6.79 4.35 -10.95
N HIS A 389 -7.99 4.91 -11.03
CA HIS A 389 -8.49 5.56 -12.24
C HIS A 389 -7.69 6.81 -12.62
N PHE A 390 -7.33 7.66 -11.64
CA PHE A 390 -6.55 8.88 -11.88
C PHE A 390 -5.13 8.58 -12.36
N ILE A 391 -4.50 7.55 -11.81
CA ILE A 391 -3.11 7.22 -12.07
C ILE A 391 -2.93 6.47 -13.41
N HIS A 392 -3.98 5.83 -13.93
CA HIS A 392 -3.95 5.02 -15.14
C HIS A 392 -3.24 5.64 -16.37
N PRO A 393 -3.43 6.94 -16.73
CA PRO A 393 -2.74 7.54 -17.86
C PRO A 393 -1.21 7.63 -17.67
N PHE A 394 -0.78 7.78 -16.42
CA PHE A 394 0.65 7.80 -16.05
C PHE A 394 1.26 6.41 -16.11
N GLU A 395 0.51 5.38 -15.71
CA GLU A 395 0.94 3.99 -15.83
C GLU A 395 1.25 3.63 -17.30
N TYR A 396 0.38 4.05 -18.22
CA TYR A 396 0.61 3.87 -19.65
C TYR A 396 1.89 4.59 -20.14
N SER A 397 2.10 5.83 -19.69
CA SER A 397 3.27 6.64 -20.05
C SER A 397 4.57 6.04 -19.51
N PHE A 398 4.54 5.53 -18.28
CA PHE A 398 5.68 4.87 -17.64
C PHE A 398 6.10 3.60 -18.37
N ASN A 399 5.15 2.74 -18.75
CA ASN A 399 5.47 1.53 -19.50
C ASN A 399 6.06 1.83 -20.89
N ARG A 400 5.63 2.92 -21.55
CA ARG A 400 6.23 3.39 -22.80
C ARG A 400 7.68 3.87 -22.59
N LEU A 401 7.96 4.56 -21.48
CA LEU A 401 9.31 4.99 -21.12
C LEU A 401 10.20 3.79 -20.82
N CYS A 402 9.75 2.84 -19.99
CA CYS A 402 10.49 1.60 -19.69
C CYS A 402 10.81 0.81 -20.96
N GLY A 403 9.85 0.61 -21.87
CA GLY A 403 10.13 -0.05 -23.15
C GLY A 403 11.09 0.73 -24.07
N THR A 404 11.23 2.04 -23.87
CA THR A 404 12.24 2.85 -24.59
C THR A 404 13.62 2.70 -23.95
N VAL A 405 13.68 2.66 -22.61
CA VAL A 405 14.93 2.43 -21.87
C VAL A 405 15.47 1.03 -22.13
N GLU A 406 14.61 0.01 -22.11
CA GLU A 406 14.99 -1.37 -22.42
C GLU A 406 15.55 -1.49 -23.84
N ARG A 407 14.95 -0.80 -24.82
CA ARG A 407 15.50 -0.70 -26.19
C ARG A 407 16.91 -0.10 -26.18
N TRP A 408 17.14 0.99 -25.44
CA TRP A 408 18.45 1.65 -25.39
C TRP A 408 19.51 0.79 -24.69
N VAL A 409 19.12 0.01 -23.68
CA VAL A 409 20.01 -0.95 -23.01
C VAL A 409 20.33 -2.11 -23.94
N GLY A 410 19.34 -2.67 -24.65
CA GLY A 410 19.53 -3.72 -25.65
C GLY A 410 20.44 -3.30 -26.79
N GLU A 411 20.28 -2.10 -27.34
CA GLU A 411 21.15 -1.54 -28.38
C GLU A 411 22.61 -1.40 -27.90
N ARG A 412 22.83 -1.07 -26.62
CA ARG A 412 24.18 -1.05 -26.03
C ARG A 412 24.80 -2.43 -25.91
N ASP A 413 24.01 -3.44 -25.57
CA ASP A 413 24.49 -4.81 -25.42
C ASP A 413 24.76 -5.47 -26.77
N GLU A 414 23.93 -5.22 -27.79
CA GLU A 414 24.21 -5.62 -29.17
C GLU A 414 25.45 -4.94 -29.73
N ALA A 415 25.62 -3.62 -29.50
CA ALA A 415 26.83 -2.90 -29.92
C ALA A 415 28.09 -3.44 -29.24
N LYS A 416 28.01 -3.84 -27.95
CA LYS A 416 29.13 -4.51 -27.28
C LYS A 416 29.41 -5.89 -27.86
N LYS A 417 28.37 -6.63 -28.23
CA LYS A 417 28.50 -7.98 -28.79
C LYS A 417 29.10 -7.94 -30.20
N SER A 418 28.67 -7.01 -31.05
CA SER A 418 29.25 -6.82 -32.38
C SER A 418 30.72 -6.39 -32.30
N ILE A 419 31.08 -5.51 -31.36
CA ILE A 419 32.48 -5.10 -31.14
C ILE A 419 33.33 -6.28 -30.66
N ALA A 420 32.79 -7.15 -29.80
CA ALA A 420 33.48 -8.35 -29.34
C ALA A 420 33.66 -9.37 -30.49
N GLU A 421 32.66 -9.53 -31.35
CA GLU A 421 32.70 -10.46 -32.49
C GLU A 421 33.69 -10.00 -33.56
N THR A 422 33.72 -8.70 -33.90
CA THR A 422 34.74 -8.13 -34.80
C THR A 422 36.16 -8.25 -34.24
N ARG A 423 36.34 -8.16 -32.92
CA ARG A 423 37.66 -8.30 -32.28
C ARG A 423 38.18 -9.75 -32.34
N ILE A 424 37.28 -10.73 -32.28
CA ILE A 424 37.61 -12.15 -32.39
C ILE A 424 37.93 -12.53 -33.85
N GLU A 425 37.28 -11.90 -34.83
CA GLU A 425 37.63 -12.09 -36.25
C GLU A 425 39.00 -11.49 -36.58
N GLU A 426 39.33 -10.29 -36.07
CA GLU A 426 40.66 -9.68 -36.24
C GLU A 426 41.79 -10.52 -35.58
N GLU A 427 41.58 -11.06 -34.37
CA GLU A 427 42.58 -11.95 -33.73
C GLU A 427 42.80 -13.28 -34.49
N ASN A 428 41.77 -13.81 -35.16
CA ASN A 428 41.89 -15.04 -35.95
C ASN A 428 42.53 -14.81 -37.33
N GLU A 429 42.38 -13.62 -37.93
CA GLU A 429 43.06 -13.28 -39.18
C GLU A 429 44.56 -13.03 -38.96
N ASP A 430 44.94 -12.44 -37.83
CA ASP A 430 46.34 -12.23 -37.47
C ASP A 430 47.07 -13.56 -37.20
N GLU A 431 46.45 -14.54 -36.55
CA GLU A 431 47.03 -15.89 -36.33
C GLU A 431 47.16 -16.74 -37.61
N LEU A 432 46.37 -16.46 -38.64
CA LEU A 432 46.44 -17.20 -39.92
C LEU A 432 47.52 -16.64 -40.87
N SER A 433 47.98 -15.40 -40.65
CA SER A 433 49.00 -14.74 -41.48
C SER A 433 50.45 -15.15 -41.16
N ASP A 434 50.69 -15.81 -40.02
CA ASP A 434 52.01 -16.29 -39.60
C ASP A 434 52.37 -17.69 -40.16
N TYR A 435 51.54 -18.26 -41.04
CA TYR A 435 51.72 -19.61 -41.62
C TYR A 435 51.82 -19.67 -43.16
N GLU A 436 52.02 -18.55 -43.87
CA GLU A 436 52.34 -18.54 -45.32
C GLU A 436 53.78 -18.12 -45.66
#